data_AF-A0A7J9FJ88-F1
#
_entry.id   AF-A0A7J9FJ88-F1
#
_cell.length_a   1.000
_cell.length_b   1.000
_cell.length_c   1.000
_cell.angle_alpha   90.00
_cell.angle_beta   90.00
_cell.angle_gamma   90.00
#
_symmetry.space_group_name_H-M   'P 1'
#
loop_
_entity.id
_entity.type
_entity.pdbx_description
1 polymer ?
#
loop_
_entity_poly.entity_id
_entity_poly.type
_entity_poly.pdbx_seq_one_letter_code
_entity_poly.pdbx_strand_id
1 'polypeptide(L)'
;MDVSAIQPQLPKPSQDDFISSKKKKKISDESEQISTSITDVVMLLGENIQTIGLELSRSIAFEKDECYRALRKIPDHPTQMVIFFNLPSSVRLEWVRRFLSDH
;
A
#
# COMPACT_ATOMS: atom_id res chain seq x y z
N MET A 1 -18.19 62.30 -22.53
CA MET A 1 -17.04 62.15 -21.60
C MET A 1 -16.39 60.82 -21.90
N ASP A 2 -15.07 60.83 -21.98
CA ASP A 2 -14.17 59.72 -22.32
C ASP A 2 -14.42 58.42 -21.52
N VAL A 3 -14.07 57.28 -22.12
CA VAL A 3 -12.93 56.44 -21.70
C VAL A 3 -12.83 55.24 -22.64
N SER A 4 -11.63 55.06 -23.21
CA SER A 4 -11.24 53.91 -24.03
C SER A 4 -11.16 52.62 -23.22
N ALA A 5 -11.53 51.48 -23.83
CA ALA A 5 -11.04 50.16 -23.46
C ALA A 5 -10.66 49.40 -24.72
N ILE A 6 -9.37 49.10 -24.87
CA ILE A 6 -8.82 48.28 -25.94
C ILE A 6 -9.17 46.82 -25.63
N GLN A 7 -10.14 46.26 -26.35
CA GLN A 7 -10.43 44.83 -26.32
C GLN A 7 -9.62 44.13 -27.44
N PRO A 8 -8.79 43.12 -27.14
CA PRO A 8 -8.14 42.32 -28.17
C PRO A 8 -9.19 41.59 -29.00
N GLN A 9 -9.17 41.79 -30.32
CA GLN A 9 -10.07 41.09 -31.23
C GLN A 9 -9.70 39.61 -31.30
N LEU A 10 -10.71 38.77 -31.06
CA LEU A 10 -10.69 37.34 -31.32
C LEU A 10 -10.69 37.12 -32.85
N PRO A 11 -9.73 36.37 -33.42
CA PRO A 11 -9.80 35.99 -34.83
C PRO A 11 -11.08 35.18 -35.07
N LYS A 12 -11.91 35.62 -36.01
CA LYS A 12 -13.07 34.86 -36.50
C LYS A 12 -12.61 33.47 -36.94
N PRO A 13 -13.22 32.37 -36.48
CA PRO A 13 -13.12 31.12 -37.19
C PRO A 13 -13.93 31.30 -38.47
N SER A 14 -13.24 31.37 -39.61
CA SER A 14 -13.88 31.24 -40.90
C SER A 14 -14.61 29.90 -40.91
N GLN A 15 -15.89 30.02 -41.24
CA GLN A 15 -16.87 28.98 -41.42
C GLN A 15 -16.39 28.05 -42.55
N ASP A 16 -15.52 27.10 -42.22
CA ASP A 16 -15.22 25.97 -43.08
C ASP A 16 -16.24 24.88 -42.78
N ASP A 17 -17.20 24.78 -43.69
CA ASP A 17 -18.20 23.74 -43.80
C ASP A 17 -17.52 22.37 -43.94
N PHE A 18 -17.10 21.77 -42.83
CA PHE A 18 -16.83 20.34 -42.79
C PHE A 18 -18.13 19.61 -42.48
N ILE A 19 -18.90 19.36 -43.55
CA ILE A 19 -19.74 18.16 -43.61
C ILE A 19 -18.80 16.96 -43.47
N SER A 20 -18.50 16.59 -42.22
CA SER A 20 -17.79 15.36 -41.89
C SER A 20 -18.81 14.36 -41.37
N SER A 21 -19.16 13.47 -42.28
CA SER A 21 -20.12 12.40 -42.15
C SER A 21 -19.87 11.60 -40.87
N LYS A 22 -20.97 11.30 -40.16
CA LYS A 22 -21.09 10.24 -39.14
C LYS A 22 -20.12 9.09 -39.41
N LYS A 23 -19.04 8.99 -38.63
CA LYS A 23 -18.40 7.70 -38.35
C LYS A 23 -18.17 7.58 -36.86
N LYS A 24 -19.25 7.22 -36.16
CA LYS A 24 -19.21 6.72 -34.79
C LYS A 24 -18.38 5.42 -34.85
N LYS A 25 -17.08 5.49 -34.58
CA LYS A 25 -16.24 4.30 -34.42
C LYS A 25 -16.71 3.59 -33.16
N LYS A 26 -17.42 2.47 -33.34
CA LYS A 26 -17.88 1.57 -32.28
C LYS A 26 -16.67 0.79 -31.75
N ILE A 27 -15.84 1.42 -30.92
CA ILE A 27 -14.77 0.78 -30.12
C ILE A 27 -15.22 0.51 -28.67
N SER A 28 -16.45 0.88 -28.35
CA SER A 28 -17.00 0.84 -27.00
C SER A 28 -17.17 -0.56 -26.42
N ASP A 29 -17.20 -1.64 -27.21
CA ASP A 29 -17.44 -3.00 -26.67
C ASP A 29 -16.14 -3.65 -26.17
N GLU A 30 -15.06 -3.47 -26.94
CA GLU A 30 -13.76 -4.09 -26.67
C GLU A 30 -12.99 -3.36 -25.55
N SER A 31 -13.15 -2.02 -25.47
CA SER A 31 -12.55 -1.22 -24.40
C SER A 31 -13.17 -1.51 -23.03
N GLU A 32 -14.46 -1.83 -22.98
CA GLU A 32 -15.15 -2.20 -21.73
C GLU A 32 -14.63 -3.54 -21.24
N GLN A 33 -14.46 -4.53 -22.15
CA GLN A 33 -13.91 -5.83 -21.80
C GLN A 33 -12.46 -5.76 -21.29
N ILE A 34 -11.62 -4.93 -21.91
CA ILE A 34 -10.26 -4.67 -21.43
C ILE A 34 -10.28 -3.96 -20.08
N SER A 35 -11.17 -2.98 -19.90
CA SER A 35 -11.30 -2.25 -18.63
C SER A 35 -11.79 -3.15 -17.50
N THR A 36 -12.73 -4.06 -17.77
CA THR A 36 -13.17 -5.11 -16.83
C THR A 36 -12.00 -6.01 -16.46
N SER A 37 -11.27 -6.55 -17.45
CA SER A 37 -10.12 -7.42 -17.20
C SER A 37 -9.01 -6.73 -16.38
N ILE A 38 -8.73 -5.46 -16.63
CA ILE A 38 -7.77 -4.68 -15.83
C ILE A 38 -8.29 -4.49 -14.40
N THR A 39 -9.58 -4.19 -14.24
CA THR A 39 -10.21 -4.03 -12.92
C THR A 39 -10.11 -5.31 -12.10
N ASP A 40 -10.35 -6.47 -12.71
CA ASP A 40 -10.25 -7.77 -12.06
C ASP A 40 -8.83 -8.06 -11.57
N VAL A 41 -7.81 -7.74 -12.39
CA VAL A 41 -6.40 -7.90 -11.99
C VAL A 41 -6.02 -6.95 -10.86
N VAL A 42 -6.49 -5.71 -10.89
CA VAL A 42 -6.25 -4.72 -9.82
C VAL A 42 -6.90 -5.15 -8.52
N MET A 43 -8.13 -5.69 -8.57
CA MET A 43 -8.81 -6.24 -7.40
C MET A 43 -8.02 -7.42 -6.81
N LEU A 44 -7.63 -8.39 -7.64
CA LEU A 44 -6.86 -9.55 -7.21
C LEU A 44 -5.52 -9.14 -6.57
N LEU A 45 -4.84 -8.14 -7.14
CA LEU A 45 -3.61 -7.59 -6.57
C LEU A 45 -3.86 -6.93 -5.20
N GLY A 46 -4.95 -6.16 -5.08
CA GLY A 46 -5.36 -5.53 -3.83
C GLY A 46 -5.64 -6.54 -2.71
N GLU A 47 -6.34 -7.63 -3.02
CA GLU A 47 -6.63 -8.72 -2.08
C GLU A 47 -5.34 -9.42 -1.60
N ASN A 48 -4.40 -9.67 -2.51
CA ASN A 48 -3.11 -10.26 -2.16
C ASN A 48 -2.29 -9.35 -1.25
N ILE A 49 -2.22 -8.05 -1.56
CA ILE A 49 -1.51 -7.06 -0.73
C ILE A 49 -2.14 -6.96 0.65
N GLN A 50 -3.48 -6.93 0.73
CA GLN A 50 -4.20 -6.90 2.01
C GLN A 50 -3.90 -8.15 2.84
N THR A 51 -3.94 -9.33 2.21
CA THR A 51 -3.68 -10.61 2.87
C THR A 51 -2.27 -10.66 3.46
N ILE A 52 -1.25 -10.33 2.65
CA ILE A 52 0.14 -10.29 3.10
C ILE A 52 0.32 -9.24 4.22
N GLY A 53 -0.32 -8.09 4.09
CA GLY A 53 -0.28 -7.04 5.12
C GLY A 53 -0.83 -7.50 6.48
N LEU A 54 -1.92 -8.26 6.48
CA LEU A 54 -2.51 -8.83 7.71
C LEU A 54 -1.64 -9.93 8.31
N GLU A 55 -1.05 -10.79 7.48
CA GLU A 55 -0.14 -11.85 7.94
C GLU A 55 1.12 -11.27 8.57
N LEU A 56 1.74 -10.28 7.94
CA LEU A 56 2.87 -9.54 8.50
C LEU A 56 2.50 -8.84 9.81
N SER A 57 1.34 -8.18 9.84
CA SER A 57 0.85 -7.51 11.06
C SER A 57 0.69 -8.49 12.22
N ARG A 58 0.14 -9.68 11.95
CA ARG A 58 0.01 -10.76 12.92
C ARG A 58 1.38 -11.29 13.36
N SER A 59 2.29 -11.54 12.42
CA SER A 59 3.65 -12.05 12.72
C SER A 59 4.42 -11.08 13.62
N ILE A 60 4.36 -9.78 13.34
CA ILE A 60 5.03 -8.75 14.14
C ILE A 60 4.35 -8.58 15.50
N ALA A 61 3.02 -8.64 15.56
CA ALA A 61 2.28 -8.57 16.82
C ALA A 61 2.59 -9.77 17.73
N PHE A 62 2.70 -10.98 17.17
CA PHE A 62 3.10 -12.19 17.90
C PHE A 62 4.51 -12.05 18.49
N GLU A 63 5.47 -11.56 17.70
CA GLU A 63 6.83 -11.29 18.21
C GLU A 63 6.83 -10.29 19.37
N LYS A 64 6.04 -9.22 19.28
CA LYS A 64 5.89 -8.24 20.38
C LYS A 64 5.32 -8.88 21.64
N ASP A 65 4.29 -9.70 21.53
CA ASP A 65 3.68 -10.38 22.69
C ASP A 65 4.69 -11.31 23.39
N GLU A 66 5.46 -12.08 22.62
CA GLU A 66 6.55 -12.91 23.15
C GLU A 66 7.61 -12.05 23.86
N CYS A 67 8.02 -10.92 23.27
CA CYS A 67 8.95 -9.99 23.92
C CYS A 67 8.39 -9.44 25.25
N TYR A 68 7.12 -9.05 25.29
CA TYR A 68 6.48 -8.57 26.52
C TYR A 68 6.36 -9.67 27.58
N ARG A 69 6.07 -10.90 27.18
CA ARG A 69 6.09 -12.07 28.07
C ARG A 69 7.48 -12.32 28.63
N ALA A 70 8.52 -12.20 27.81
CA ALA A 70 9.90 -12.40 28.25
C ALA A 70 10.31 -11.31 29.26
N LEU A 71 9.98 -10.05 28.97
CA LEU A 71 10.21 -8.93 29.87
C LEU A 71 9.50 -9.09 31.22
N ARG A 72 8.33 -9.74 31.25
CA ARG A 72 7.64 -10.09 32.51
C ARG A 72 8.32 -11.21 33.30
N LYS A 73 8.98 -12.17 32.64
CA LYS A 73 9.72 -13.28 33.29
C LYS A 73 11.13 -12.90 33.75
N ILE A 74 11.74 -11.87 33.14
CA ILE A 74 13.12 -11.44 33.46
C ILE A 74 13.35 -11.09 34.95
N PRO A 75 12.44 -10.40 35.66
CA PRO A 75 12.61 -10.10 37.09
C PRO A 75 12.78 -11.35 37.97
N ASP A 76 12.16 -12.47 37.59
CA ASP A 76 12.23 -13.74 38.32
C ASP A 76 13.54 -14.50 38.04
N HIS A 77 14.28 -14.10 37.00
CA HIS A 77 15.48 -14.78 36.52
C HIS A 77 16.61 -13.78 36.18
N PRO A 78 17.14 -13.02 37.16
CA PRO A 78 18.11 -11.94 36.91
C PRO A 78 19.40 -12.41 36.22
N THR A 79 19.84 -13.66 36.45
CA THR A 79 20.99 -14.25 35.77
C THR A 79 20.78 -14.38 34.26
N GLN A 80 19.56 -14.69 33.84
CA GLN A 80 19.20 -14.84 32.43
C GLN A 80 19.23 -13.50 31.69
N MET A 81 18.94 -12.40 32.39
CA MET A 81 19.09 -11.04 31.87
C MET A 81 20.55 -10.73 31.51
N VAL A 82 21.49 -11.09 32.38
CA VAL A 82 22.93 -10.90 32.12
C VAL A 82 23.36 -11.72 30.90
N ILE A 83 22.93 -12.98 30.82
CA ILE A 83 23.22 -13.83 29.66
C ILE A 83 22.67 -13.19 28.37
N PHE A 84 21.42 -12.74 28.38
CA PHE A 84 20.77 -12.11 27.22
C PHE A 84 21.56 -10.91 26.67
N PHE A 85 22.00 -9.98 27.53
CA PHE A 85 22.75 -8.80 27.08
C PHE A 85 24.14 -9.12 26.52
N ASN A 86 24.73 -10.24 26.96
CA ASN A 86 26.01 -10.72 26.46
C ASN A 86 25.90 -11.52 25.14
N LEU A 87 24.69 -11.87 24.70
CA LEU A 87 24.49 -12.58 23.43
C LEU A 87 24.59 -11.66 22.20
N PRO A 88 25.18 -12.15 21.09
CA PRO A 88 25.08 -11.51 19.78
C PRO A 88 23.62 -11.26 19.39
N SER A 89 23.34 -10.16 18.70
CA SER A 89 21.98 -9.78 18.32
C SER A 89 21.25 -10.86 17.51
N SER A 90 21.98 -11.59 16.67
CA SER A 90 21.45 -12.66 15.81
C SER A 90 20.82 -13.83 16.58
N VAL A 91 21.26 -14.11 17.81
CA VAL A 91 20.77 -15.26 18.60
C VAL A 91 19.79 -14.88 19.70
N ARG A 92 19.58 -13.57 19.95
CA ARG A 92 18.71 -13.07 21.03
C ARG A 92 17.26 -13.53 20.88
N LEU A 93 16.73 -13.55 19.66
CA LEU A 93 15.35 -13.99 19.40
C LEU A 93 15.16 -15.49 19.67
N GLU A 94 16.13 -16.32 19.28
CA GLU A 94 16.09 -17.76 19.57
C GLU A 94 16.21 -18.02 21.07
N TRP A 95 17.07 -17.27 21.76
CA TRP A 95 17.17 -17.33 23.21
C TRP A 95 15.85 -16.97 23.89
N VAL A 96 15.16 -15.90 23.45
CA VAL A 96 13.85 -15.50 24.00
C VAL A 96 12.83 -16.63 23.85
N ARG A 97 12.76 -17.27 22.66
CA ARG A 97 11.84 -18.40 22.43
C ARG A 97 12.11 -19.56 23.38
N ARG A 98 13.38 -19.91 23.62
CA ARG A 98 13.76 -20.97 24.56
C ARG A 98 13.44 -20.59 26.01
N PHE A 99 13.82 -19.38 26.42
CA PHE A 99 13.56 -18.84 27.76
C PHE A 99 12.08 -18.78 28.11
N LEU A 100 11.22 -18.52 27.12
CA LEU A 100 9.76 -18.55 27.31
C LEU A 100 9.18 -19.96 27.36
N SER A 101 9.80 -20.92 26.64
CA SER A 101 9.36 -22.31 26.55
C SER A 101 9.68 -23.12 27.81
N ASP A 102 10.82 -22.86 28.45
CA ASP A 102 11.15 -23.42 29.76
C ASP A 102 10.23 -22.76 30.81
N HIS A 103 9.43 -23.60 31.48
CA HIS A 103 8.24 -23.20 32.24
C HIS A 103 8.56 -22.28 33.41
#